data_AF-A0A7S2PG65-F1
#
_entry.id   AF-A0A7S2PG65-F1
#
_cell.length_a   1.000
_cell.length_b   1.000
_cell.length_c   1.000
_cell.angle_alpha   90.00
_cell.angle_beta   90.00
_cell.angle_gamma   90.00
#
_symmetry.space_group_name_H-M   'P 1'
#
loop_
_entity.id
_entity.type
_entity.pdbx_description
1 polymer ?
#
loop_
_entity_poly.entity_id
_entity_poly.type
_entity_poly.pdbx_seq_one_letter_code
_entity_poly.pdbx_strand_id
1 'polypeptide(L)'
;MSMKKGKPNVPPQMRGSYKRQQEMVSQRDAMMAASQPGTDGLPVFNLFIRTKKGNMWYPCGSFKGDERSAALAKSYADDGMLSGISKNQLDKGVAGSIFRDQKKLEESLCRAYPQLRKSRGDFEYGYKLAYEGLSEEQGKIGMITPQAQSGFMDGIKGMFGQ
;
A
#
# COMPACT_ATOMS: atom_id res chain seq x y z
N MET A 1 7.46 10.78 42.80
CA MET A 1 6.45 11.82 42.50
C MET A 1 5.39 11.22 41.58
N SER A 2 4.13 11.25 42.00
CA SER A 2 2.98 10.64 41.32
C SER A 2 2.44 11.55 40.22
N MET A 3 2.45 11.11 38.96
CA MET A 3 1.68 11.78 37.89
C MET A 3 0.42 10.96 37.58
N LYS A 4 -0.70 11.35 38.20
CA LYS A 4 -2.06 10.95 37.81
C LYS A 4 -2.35 11.57 36.43
N LYS A 5 -2.39 10.74 35.39
CA LYS A 5 -2.75 11.14 34.02
C LYS A 5 -4.25 11.48 33.97
N GLY A 6 -4.59 12.76 34.11
CA GLY A 6 -5.96 13.28 34.06
C GLY A 6 -6.63 12.99 32.71
N LYS A 7 -7.89 12.56 32.75
CA LYS A 7 -8.73 12.37 31.56
C LYS A 7 -8.92 13.72 30.85
N PRO A 8 -8.81 13.80 29.51
CA PRO A 8 -8.96 15.05 28.79
C PRO A 8 -10.38 15.61 28.94
N ASN A 9 -10.48 16.84 29.44
CA ASN A 9 -11.73 17.59 29.62
C ASN A 9 -12.16 18.22 28.28
N VAL A 10 -12.89 17.46 27.46
CA VAL A 10 -13.49 17.96 26.21
C VAL A 10 -15.00 18.23 26.39
N PRO A 11 -15.50 19.42 25.99
CA PRO A 11 -16.91 19.81 26.11
C PRO A 11 -17.87 18.80 25.45
N PRO A 12 -19.08 18.57 25.99
CA PRO A 12 -20.02 17.55 25.50
C PRO A 12 -20.39 17.67 24.01
N GLN A 13 -20.47 18.89 23.49
CA GLN A 13 -20.75 19.17 22.07
C GLN A 13 -19.60 18.76 21.14
N MET A 14 -18.36 18.76 21.63
CA MET A 14 -17.16 18.42 20.87
C MET A 14 -16.82 16.93 20.94
N ARG A 15 -17.38 16.16 21.88
CA ARG A 15 -17.07 14.72 22.04
C ARG A 15 -17.33 13.89 20.78
N GLY A 16 -18.38 14.19 20.01
CA GLY A 16 -18.69 13.47 18.77
C GLY A 16 -17.65 13.70 17.68
N SER A 17 -17.21 14.95 17.51
CA SER A 17 -16.16 15.35 16.59
C SER A 17 -14.79 14.85 17.04
N TYR A 18 -14.53 14.90 18.35
CA TYR A 18 -13.26 14.48 18.95
C TYR A 18 -13.04 12.97 18.88
N LYS A 19 -14.10 12.16 19.00
CA LYS A 19 -14.02 10.70 18.83
C LYS A 19 -13.65 10.35 17.38
N ARG A 20 -14.33 10.96 16.41
CA ARG A 20 -14.04 10.81 14.97
C ARG A 20 -12.64 11.31 14.61
N GLN A 21 -12.20 12.40 15.23
CA GLN A 21 -10.87 12.96 15.05
C GLN A 21 -9.79 12.08 15.69
N GLN A 22 -10.02 11.51 16.88
CA GLN A 22 -9.13 10.52 17.48
C GLN A 22 -9.05 9.23 16.65
N GLU A 23 -10.16 8.75 16.09
CA GLU A 23 -10.15 7.59 15.21
C GLU A 23 -9.37 7.88 13.91
N MET A 24 -9.54 9.06 13.31
CA MET A 24 -8.74 9.46 12.14
C MET A 24 -7.27 9.69 12.48
N VAL A 25 -6.94 10.27 13.63
CA VAL A 25 -5.55 10.47 14.09
C VAL A 25 -4.91 9.12 14.41
N SER A 26 -5.60 8.23 15.12
CA SER A 26 -5.08 6.89 15.42
C SER A 26 -4.92 6.04 14.16
N GLN A 27 -5.83 6.16 13.18
CA GLN A 27 -5.71 5.47 11.90
C GLN A 27 -4.57 6.07 11.06
N ARG A 28 -4.39 7.40 11.10
CA ARG A 28 -3.26 8.09 10.47
C ARG A 28 -1.93 7.73 11.13
N ASP A 29 -1.85 7.69 12.45
CA ASP A 29 -0.65 7.32 13.20
C ASP A 29 -0.30 5.85 12.99
N ALA A 30 -1.27 4.94 13.01
CA ALA A 30 -1.05 3.55 12.66
C ALA A 30 -0.55 3.39 11.21
N MET A 31 -1.09 4.19 10.28
CA MET A 31 -0.66 4.21 8.89
C MET A 31 0.72 4.86 8.72
N MET A 32 1.07 5.89 9.49
CA MET A 32 2.40 6.51 9.49
C MET A 32 3.44 5.57 10.08
N ALA A 33 3.13 4.90 11.19
CA ALA A 33 3.99 3.87 11.78
C ALA A 33 4.18 2.68 10.84
N ALA A 34 3.13 2.27 10.11
CA ALA A 34 3.25 1.25 9.08
C ALA A 34 3.89 1.77 7.77
N SER A 35 4.02 3.09 7.59
CA SER A 35 4.73 3.68 6.44
C SER A 35 6.21 3.94 6.72
N GLN A 36 6.68 3.78 7.96
CA GLN A 36 8.10 3.82 8.25
C GLN A 36 8.76 2.53 7.74
N PRO A 37 9.95 2.61 7.11
CA PRO A 37 10.72 1.42 6.79
C PRO A 37 10.89 0.62 8.09
N GLY A 38 10.52 -0.66 8.07
CA GLY A 38 10.59 -1.47 9.27
C GLY A 38 12.02 -1.48 9.79
N THR A 39 12.22 -1.36 11.10
CA THR A 39 13.54 -1.47 11.75
C THR A 39 14.25 -2.80 11.45
N ASP A 40 13.52 -3.75 10.87
CA ASP A 40 13.99 -5.08 10.48
C ASP A 40 14.63 -5.12 9.08
N GLY A 41 14.80 -3.97 8.41
CA GLY A 41 15.42 -3.90 7.07
C GLY A 41 14.56 -4.48 5.94
N LEU A 42 13.25 -4.65 6.18
CA LEU A 42 12.30 -5.17 5.20
C LEU A 42 11.43 -4.03 4.64
N PRO A 43 11.17 -4.03 3.32
CA PRO A 43 10.36 -2.99 2.69
C PRO A 43 8.91 -3.08 3.13
N VAL A 44 8.25 -1.93 3.25
CA VAL A 44 6.81 -1.86 3.51
C VAL A 44 6.08 -1.33 2.29
N PHE A 45 5.09 -2.08 1.85
CA PHE A 45 4.24 -1.75 0.71
C PHE A 45 2.96 -1.12 1.23
N ASN A 46 2.80 0.17 0.98
CA ASN A 46 1.60 0.91 1.34
C ASN A 46 0.68 0.94 0.13
N LEU A 47 -0.51 0.36 0.23
CA LEU A 47 -1.45 0.26 -0.88
C LEU A 47 -2.39 1.45 -0.90
N PHE A 48 -2.66 1.92 -2.09
CA PHE A 48 -3.59 2.99 -2.38
C PHE A 48 -4.52 2.58 -3.50
N ILE A 49 -5.76 3.06 -3.44
CA ILE A 49 -6.68 3.02 -4.57
C ILE A 49 -7.08 4.44 -4.94
N ARG A 50 -7.43 4.63 -6.20
CA ARG A 50 -8.17 5.80 -6.64
C ARG A 50 -9.27 5.36 -7.59
N THR A 51 -10.25 6.22 -7.81
CA THR A 51 -11.25 6.00 -8.86
C THR A 51 -10.76 6.63 -10.15
N LYS A 52 -11.10 6.07 -11.32
CA LYS A 52 -10.74 6.65 -12.62
C LYS A 52 -11.15 8.12 -12.78
N LYS A 53 -12.22 8.53 -12.11
CA LYS A 53 -12.74 9.91 -12.11
C LYS A 53 -12.16 10.80 -11.01
N GLY A 54 -11.50 10.21 -10.01
CA GLY A 54 -11.02 10.89 -8.82
C GLY A 54 -9.51 10.98 -8.81
N ASN A 55 -8.97 12.20 -8.69
CA ASN A 55 -7.53 12.42 -8.57
C ASN A 55 -6.99 12.21 -7.13
N MET A 56 -7.76 11.53 -6.28
CA MET A 56 -7.44 11.35 -4.86
C MET A 56 -7.12 9.88 -4.56
N TRP A 57 -5.95 9.65 -3.96
CA TRP A 57 -5.53 8.34 -3.49
C TRP A 57 -6.06 8.08 -2.08
N TYR A 58 -6.74 6.95 -1.91
CA TYR A 58 -7.26 6.45 -0.65
C TYR A 58 -6.37 5.31 -0.16
N PRO A 59 -5.88 5.34 1.09
CA PRO A 59 -5.08 4.26 1.64
C PRO A 59 -5.94 3.02 1.87
N CYS A 60 -5.39 1.85 1.53
CA CYS A 60 -6.11 0.58 1.56
C CYS A 60 -5.53 -0.43 2.55
N GLY A 61 -4.50 0.01 3.29
CA GLY A 61 -3.70 -0.83 4.15
C GLY A 61 -2.25 -0.86 3.68
N SER A 62 -1.45 -1.59 4.42
CA SER A 62 -0.04 -1.82 4.13
C SER A 62 0.33 -3.24 4.50
N PHE A 63 1.34 -3.77 3.83
CA PHE A 63 1.93 -5.05 4.19
C PHE A 63 3.44 -4.97 4.14
N LYS A 64 4.06 -5.74 5.02
CA LYS A 64 5.50 -5.88 5.10
C LYS A 64 5.97 -6.94 4.09
N GLY A 65 7.04 -6.62 3.37
CA GLY A 65 7.69 -7.56 2.46
C GLY A 65 8.47 -8.66 3.19
N ASP A 66 8.86 -9.67 2.42
CA ASP A 66 9.82 -10.69 2.82
C ASP A 66 11.26 -10.32 2.42
N GLU A 67 12.24 -11.16 2.77
CA GLU A 67 13.65 -10.95 2.43
C GLU A 67 13.89 -10.84 0.92
N ARG A 68 13.10 -11.55 0.10
CA ARG A 68 13.16 -11.45 -1.36
C ARG A 68 12.71 -10.07 -1.83
N SER A 69 11.62 -9.56 -1.27
CA SER A 69 11.15 -8.20 -1.52
C SER A 69 12.19 -7.17 -1.08
N ALA A 70 12.91 -7.42 0.01
CA ALA A 70 14.00 -6.55 0.47
C ALA A 70 15.19 -6.52 -0.50
N ALA A 71 15.61 -7.67 -1.03
CA ALA A 71 16.65 -7.73 -2.05
C ALA A 71 16.24 -6.94 -3.31
N LEU A 72 15.00 -7.09 -3.76
CA LEU A 72 14.47 -6.32 -4.91
C LEU A 72 14.36 -4.82 -4.60
N ALA A 73 13.90 -4.45 -3.40
CA ALA A 73 13.80 -3.06 -2.97
C ALA A 73 15.19 -2.41 -2.87
N LYS A 74 16.19 -3.15 -2.40
CA LYS A 74 17.59 -2.71 -2.39
C LYS A 74 18.12 -2.50 -3.79
N SER A 75 17.96 -3.47 -4.69
CA SER A 75 18.37 -3.33 -6.10
C SER A 75 17.61 -2.23 -6.84
N TYR A 76 16.39 -1.91 -6.40
CA TYR A 76 15.65 -0.75 -6.89
C TYR A 76 16.24 0.56 -6.34
N ALA A 77 16.51 0.63 -5.03
CA ALA A 77 17.12 1.78 -4.36
C ALA A 77 18.52 2.11 -4.88
N ASP A 78 19.30 1.10 -5.27
CA ASP A 78 20.63 1.27 -5.88
C ASP A 78 20.57 1.99 -7.27
N ASP A 79 19.36 2.18 -7.83
CA ASP A 79 19.08 2.92 -9.07
C ASP A 79 19.94 2.53 -10.29
N GLY A 80 20.49 1.31 -10.28
CA GLY A 80 21.33 0.78 -11.33
C GLY A 80 20.55 0.25 -12.54
N MET A 81 21.26 -0.31 -13.53
CA MET A 81 20.68 -0.91 -14.74
C MET A 81 19.60 -1.98 -14.45
N LEU A 82 19.64 -2.61 -13.26
CA LEU A 82 18.69 -3.64 -12.82
C LEU A 82 17.51 -3.08 -11.99
N SER A 83 17.45 -1.78 -11.73
CA SER A 83 16.39 -1.15 -10.94
C SER A 83 15.01 -1.35 -11.59
N GLY A 84 14.94 -1.20 -12.91
CA GLY A 84 13.71 -1.44 -13.68
C GLY A 84 13.22 -2.88 -13.63
N ILE A 85 14.14 -3.86 -13.60
CA ILE A 85 13.79 -5.30 -13.47
C ILE A 85 13.26 -5.57 -12.07
N SER A 86 13.94 -5.04 -11.05
CA SER A 86 13.55 -5.20 -9.65
C SER A 86 12.18 -4.58 -9.38
N LYS A 87 11.94 -3.38 -9.90
CA LYS A 87 10.64 -2.71 -9.85
C LYS A 87 9.55 -3.55 -10.51
N ASN A 88 9.78 -4.09 -11.72
CA ASN A 88 8.80 -4.92 -12.42
C ASN A 88 8.44 -6.19 -11.62
N GLN A 89 9.42 -6.80 -10.94
CA GLN A 89 9.17 -7.94 -10.05
C GLN A 89 8.35 -7.55 -8.83
N LEU A 90 8.66 -6.41 -8.20
CA LEU A 90 7.86 -5.85 -7.10
C LEU A 90 6.43 -5.57 -7.55
N ASP A 91 6.25 -4.88 -8.69
CA ASP A 91 4.95 -4.56 -9.26
C ASP A 91 4.13 -5.83 -9.50
N LYS A 92 4.74 -6.88 -10.06
CA LYS A 92 4.09 -8.19 -10.28
C LYS A 92 3.70 -8.87 -8.98
N GLY A 93 4.56 -8.85 -7.97
CA GLY A 93 4.29 -9.44 -6.65
C GLY A 93 3.11 -8.74 -5.96
N VAL A 94 3.13 -7.41 -5.94
CA VAL A 94 2.04 -6.59 -5.36
C VAL A 94 0.75 -6.79 -6.16
N ALA A 95 0.80 -6.71 -7.48
CA ALA A 95 -0.37 -6.90 -8.35
C ALA A 95 -1.00 -8.29 -8.17
N GLY A 96 -0.19 -9.35 -8.11
CA GLY A 96 -0.65 -10.71 -7.85
C GLY A 96 -1.26 -10.88 -6.46
N SER A 97 -0.76 -10.17 -5.45
CA SER A 97 -1.36 -10.17 -4.11
C SER A 97 -2.72 -9.44 -4.11
N ILE A 98 -2.80 -8.26 -4.74
CA ILE A 98 -4.04 -7.49 -4.86
C ILE A 98 -5.10 -8.29 -5.62
N PHE A 99 -4.74 -8.91 -6.75
CA PHE A 99 -5.68 -9.68 -7.56
C PHE A 99 -6.32 -10.83 -6.78
N ARG A 100 -5.54 -11.55 -5.96
CA ARG A 100 -6.05 -12.65 -5.12
C ARG A 100 -7.04 -12.19 -4.06
N ASP A 101 -6.78 -11.04 -3.44
CA ASP A 101 -7.62 -10.50 -2.35
C ASP A 101 -8.55 -9.36 -2.81
N GLN A 102 -8.69 -9.12 -4.12
CA GLN A 102 -9.37 -7.96 -4.68
C GLN A 102 -10.78 -7.77 -4.11
N LYS A 103 -11.59 -8.85 -4.09
CA LYS A 103 -12.96 -8.79 -3.60
C LYS A 103 -13.03 -8.36 -2.13
N LYS A 104 -12.14 -8.88 -1.28
CA LYS A 104 -12.09 -8.55 0.15
C LYS A 104 -11.59 -7.12 0.37
N LEU A 105 -10.59 -6.69 -0.41
CA LEU A 105 -10.07 -5.33 -0.39
C LEU A 105 -11.19 -4.34 -0.76
N GLU A 106 -11.88 -4.56 -1.88
CA GLU A 106 -13.00 -3.70 -2.30
C GLU A 106 -14.12 -3.63 -1.27
N GLU A 107 -14.44 -4.74 -0.60
CA GLU A 107 -15.44 -4.75 0.47
C GLU A 107 -14.99 -3.95 1.69
N SER A 108 -13.75 -4.14 2.15
CA SER A 108 -13.17 -3.39 3.25
C SER A 108 -13.15 -1.89 2.93
N LEU A 109 -12.78 -1.53 1.70
CA LEU A 109 -12.74 -0.15 1.21
C LEU A 109 -14.12 0.46 1.12
N CYS A 110 -15.10 -0.27 0.61
CA CYS A 110 -16.49 0.19 0.57
C CYS A 110 -17.08 0.35 1.99
N ARG A 111 -16.55 -0.35 3.00
CA ARG A 111 -16.93 -0.16 4.41
C ARG A 111 -16.26 1.09 5.01
N ALA A 112 -14.95 1.24 4.82
CA ALA A 112 -14.17 2.38 5.31
C ALA A 112 -14.54 3.70 4.63
N TYR A 113 -14.79 3.65 3.32
CA TYR A 113 -15.08 4.80 2.46
C TYR A 113 -16.40 4.57 1.68
N PRO A 114 -17.57 4.83 2.30
CA PRO A 114 -18.87 4.64 1.67
C PRO A 114 -19.05 5.37 0.33
N GLN A 115 -18.35 6.49 0.12
CA GLN A 115 -18.36 7.25 -1.12
C GLN A 115 -17.81 6.48 -2.32
N LEU A 116 -16.94 5.49 -2.08
CA LEU A 116 -16.32 4.68 -3.13
C LEU A 116 -17.24 3.55 -3.63
N ARG A 117 -18.36 3.28 -2.95
CA ARG A 117 -19.33 2.23 -3.35
C ARG A 117 -19.88 2.40 -4.75
N LYS A 118 -20.04 3.65 -5.20
CA LYS A 118 -20.54 3.98 -6.56
C LYS A 118 -19.51 3.73 -7.65
N SER A 119 -18.23 3.55 -7.28
CA SER A 119 -17.11 3.29 -8.18
C SER A 119 -16.52 1.90 -7.94
N ARG A 120 -17.29 1.00 -7.31
CA ARG A 120 -16.87 -0.37 -7.02
C ARG A 120 -16.60 -1.11 -8.34
N GLY A 121 -15.37 -1.62 -8.49
CA GLY A 121 -14.91 -2.28 -9.72
C GLY A 121 -14.19 -1.36 -10.72
N ASP A 122 -14.23 -0.04 -10.52
CA ASP A 122 -13.53 0.96 -11.34
C ASP A 122 -12.36 1.61 -10.59
N PHE A 123 -11.70 0.82 -9.75
CA PHE A 123 -10.53 1.27 -8.99
C PHE A 123 -9.24 1.06 -9.76
N GLU A 124 -8.39 2.07 -9.71
CA GLU A 124 -6.98 1.97 -10.05
C GLU A 124 -6.20 1.72 -8.77
N TYR A 125 -5.25 0.80 -8.84
CA TYR A 125 -4.44 0.42 -7.69
C TYR A 125 -3.08 1.07 -7.82
N GLY A 126 -2.50 1.43 -6.70
CA GLY A 126 -1.15 1.94 -6.62
C GLY A 126 -0.52 1.51 -5.31
N TYR A 127 0.80 1.48 -5.28
CA TYR A 127 1.50 1.27 -4.03
C TYR A 127 2.66 2.24 -3.89
N LYS A 128 2.99 2.55 -2.64
CA LYS A 128 4.19 3.26 -2.26
C LYS A 128 5.11 2.30 -1.52
N LEU A 129 6.33 2.16 -2.03
CA LEU A 129 7.39 1.44 -1.36
C LEU A 129 8.01 2.34 -0.29
N ALA A 130 8.07 1.86 0.94
CA ALA A 130 8.84 2.44 2.02
C ALA A 130 10.02 1.53 2.32
N TYR A 131 11.21 1.98 1.94
CA TYR A 131 12.47 1.28 2.13
C TYR A 131 13.60 2.30 2.28
N GLU A 132 14.64 1.96 3.04
CA GLU A 132 15.78 2.85 3.25
C GLU A 132 16.61 2.96 1.96
N GLY A 133 17.01 4.18 1.61
CA GLY A 133 17.80 4.45 0.40
C GLY A 133 16.99 4.69 -0.88
N LEU A 134 15.66 4.64 -0.83
CA LEU A 134 14.84 5.03 -1.99
C LEU A 134 14.94 6.54 -2.26
N SER A 135 15.03 6.90 -3.54
CA SER A 135 14.93 8.29 -3.97
C SER A 135 13.49 8.82 -3.86
N GLU A 136 13.31 10.14 -3.83
CA GLU A 136 11.96 10.75 -3.78
C GLU A 136 11.07 10.30 -4.94
N GLU A 137 11.64 9.99 -6.10
CA GLU A 137 10.92 9.48 -7.26
C GLU A 137 10.46 8.03 -7.09
N GLN A 138 11.31 7.21 -6.50
CA GLN A 138 11.04 5.80 -6.20
C GLN A 138 10.04 5.65 -5.03
N GLY A 139 9.98 6.64 -4.14
CA GLY A 139 9.01 6.75 -3.06
C GLY A 139 7.64 7.32 -3.47
N LYS A 140 7.41 7.64 -4.76
CA LYS A 140 6.09 8.05 -5.26
C LYS A 140 5.17 6.85 -5.40
N ILE A 141 3.85 7.11 -5.39
CA ILE A 141 2.86 6.06 -5.63
C ILE A 141 2.97 5.60 -7.09
N GLY A 142 3.44 4.37 -7.30
CA GLY A 142 3.43 3.72 -8.60
C GLY A 142 2.05 3.14 -8.88
N MET A 143 1.44 3.51 -10.01
CA MET A 143 0.23 2.84 -10.48
C MET A 143 0.55 1.42 -10.90
N ILE A 144 -0.27 0.48 -10.44
CA ILE A 144 -0.21 -0.92 -10.85
C ILE A 144 -1.58 -1.38 -11.31
N THR A 145 -1.59 -2.11 -12.40
CA THR A 145 -2.78 -2.81 -12.85
C THR A 145 -2.79 -4.18 -12.17
N PRO A 146 -3.79 -4.50 -11.34
CA PRO A 146 -3.93 -5.85 -10.79
C PRO A 146 -4.21 -6.79 -11.96
N GLN A 147 -3.16 -7.41 -12.46
CA GLN A 147 -3.26 -8.47 -13.45
C GLN A 147 -3.03 -9.79 -12.73
N ALA A 148 -3.77 -10.82 -13.14
CA ALA A 148 -3.38 -12.18 -12.84
C ALA A 148 -1.92 -12.32 -13.26
N GLN A 149 -1.10 -12.93 -12.41
CA GLN A 149 0.29 -13.24 -12.72
C GLN A 149 0.28 -14.09 -13.99
N SER A 150 0.37 -13.43 -15.15
CA SER A 150 0.45 -14.08 -16.45
C SER A 150 1.69 -14.95 -16.35
N GLY A 151 1.44 -16.25 -16.27
CA GLY A 151 2.44 -17.21 -15.91
C GLY A 151 3.61 -17.06 -16.86
N PHE A 152 4.81 -17.09 -16.30
CA PHE A 152 6.07 -17.36 -16.99
C PHE A 152 6.00 -18.61 -17.92
N MET A 153 4.91 -19.39 -17.88
CA MET A 153 4.59 -20.50 -18.78
C MET A 153 4.18 -20.10 -20.20
N ASP A 154 3.68 -18.89 -20.47
CA ASP A 154 3.27 -18.52 -21.84
C ASP A 154 4.49 -18.33 -22.77
N GLY A 155 5.63 -17.90 -22.20
CA GLY A 155 6.87 -17.70 -22.95
C GLY A 155 7.72 -18.97 -23.17
N ILE A 156 7.60 -19.98 -22.30
CA ILE A 156 8.42 -21.21 -22.40
C ILE A 156 7.79 -22.24 -23.34
N LYS A 157 6.45 -22.24 -23.48
CA LYS A 157 5.76 -23.19 -24.36
C LYS A 157 5.94 -22.88 -25.85
N GLY A 158 6.33 -21.66 -26.20
CA GLY A 158 6.69 -21.26 -27.57
C GLY A 158 8.16 -21.54 -27.95
N MET A 159 9.03 -21.87 -26.99
CA MET A 159 10.47 -22.04 -27.24
C MET A 159 10.95 -23.51 -27.21
N PHE A 160 10.10 -24.44 -26.74
CA PHE A 160 10.37 -25.89 -26.71
C PHE A 160 9.48 -26.69 -27.67
N GLY A 161 8.80 -26.00 -28.60
CA GLY A 161 7.97 -26.59 -29.65
C GLY A 161 8.65 -26.53 -31.02
N GLN A 162 9.84 -27.12 -31.14
CA GLN A 162 10.39 -27.57 -32.42
C GLN A 162 11.06 -28.93 -32.21
#